data_AF-A0A9E0HZ53-F1
#
_entry.id   AF-A0A9E0HZ53-F1
#
_cell.length_a   1.000
_cell.length_b   1.000
_cell.length_c   1.000
_cell.angle_alpha   90.00
_cell.angle_beta   90.00
_cell.angle_gamma   90.00
#
_symmetry.space_group_name_H-M   'P 1'
#
loop_
_entity.id
_entity.type
_entity.pdbx_description
1 polymer ?
#
loop_
_entity_poly.entity_id
_entity_poly.type
_entity_poly.pdbx_seq_one_letter_code
_entity_poly.pdbx_strand_id
1 'polypeptide(L)'
;MATMMGHDSFSSQKGNVLFLILIAVALFAALSYAISQTMRQGSGGVSEEKSRVESVYIHQFPTSVRQAIVRVKLSHELTNTDISFAHPGTVAYGVFGTDPAKEVFHPQGGGIPYQAVPAGVNDGSDWIFNGSLEIDGIGSTDGTGAGSDLVAFLPGISLDTCRYVNKGFSGSLATPVNVTVAGETTVFTGAFSYAATISDPALNGKAAFCYRSTTLNKYVYYEVLIER
;
A
#
# COMPACT_ATOMS: atom_id res chain seq x y z
N MET A 1 -71.92 19.50 42.27
CA MET A 1 -70.96 18.63 41.56
C MET A 1 -71.62 18.17 40.26
N ALA A 2 -71.33 18.86 39.15
CA ALA A 2 -71.53 18.38 37.79
C ALA A 2 -70.82 19.37 36.84
N THR A 3 -69.82 18.86 36.14
CA THR A 3 -68.80 19.58 35.39
C THR A 3 -69.33 19.94 33.99
N MET A 4 -69.17 21.20 33.57
CA MET A 4 -69.42 21.64 32.19
C MET A 4 -68.38 20.98 31.26
N MET A 5 -68.84 20.18 30.30
CA MET A 5 -68.02 19.72 29.16
C MET A 5 -67.97 20.83 28.11
N GLY A 6 -66.78 21.43 27.93
CA GLY A 6 -66.49 22.31 26.81
C GLY A 6 -66.42 21.50 25.51
N HIS A 7 -67.20 21.90 24.52
CA HIS A 7 -67.20 21.33 23.18
C HIS A 7 -66.24 22.15 22.31
N ASP A 8 -64.99 21.70 22.18
CA ASP A 8 -64.02 22.32 21.28
C ASP A 8 -64.48 22.13 19.83
N SER A 9 -64.90 23.23 19.23
CA SER A 9 -65.33 23.31 17.85
C SER A 9 -64.08 23.40 16.97
N PHE A 10 -63.63 22.30 16.38
CA PHE A 10 -62.58 22.34 15.37
C PHE A 10 -63.11 23.11 14.16
N SER A 11 -62.67 24.36 14.00
CA SER A 11 -63.02 25.18 12.83
C SER A 11 -62.51 24.45 11.58
N SER A 12 -63.41 24.15 10.64
CA SER A 12 -63.04 23.62 9.34
C SER A 12 -62.40 24.74 8.53
N GLN A 13 -61.10 24.92 8.72
CA GLN A 13 -60.30 25.84 7.93
C GLN A 13 -60.17 25.25 6.52
N LYS A 14 -60.58 26.02 5.50
CA LYS A 14 -60.32 25.71 4.10
C LYS A 14 -58.83 25.91 3.80
N GLY A 15 -58.00 24.96 4.22
CA GLY A 15 -56.58 24.91 3.87
C GLY A 15 -56.41 24.51 2.41
N ASN A 16 -55.56 25.22 1.68
CA ASN A 16 -55.21 24.89 0.30
C ASN A 16 -54.35 23.62 0.29
N VAL A 17 -54.99 22.43 0.26
CA VAL A 17 -54.32 21.12 0.20
C VAL A 17 -53.25 21.06 -0.90
N LEU A 18 -53.46 21.76 -2.01
CA LEU A 18 -52.49 21.85 -3.10
C LEU A 18 -51.14 22.44 -2.63
N PHE A 19 -51.17 23.43 -1.74
CA PHE A 19 -49.96 24.08 -1.20
C PHE A 19 -49.16 23.15 -0.30
N LEU A 20 -49.84 22.31 0.49
CA LEU A 20 -49.18 21.32 1.35
C LEU A 20 -48.47 20.24 0.52
N ILE A 21 -49.08 19.80 -0.58
CA ILE A 21 -48.46 18.85 -1.51
C ILE A 21 -47.23 19.45 -2.17
N LEU A 22 -47.30 20.72 -2.61
CA LEU A 22 -46.16 21.41 -3.24
C LEU A 22 -44.97 21.58 -2.28
N ILE A 23 -45.23 21.92 -1.01
CA ILE A 23 -44.18 21.98 0.01
C ILE A 23 -43.56 20.61 0.24
N ALA A 24 -44.36 19.55 0.35
CA ALA A 24 -43.84 18.20 0.57
C ALA A 24 -42.92 17.74 -0.57
N VAL A 25 -43.31 18.00 -1.83
CA VAL A 25 -42.49 17.66 -3.01
C VAL A 25 -41.21 18.50 -3.05
N ALA A 26 -41.28 19.79 -2.75
CA ALA A 26 -40.11 20.66 -2.71
C ALA A 26 -39.10 20.23 -1.63
N LEU A 27 -39.59 19.86 -0.45
CA LEU A 27 -38.75 19.35 0.64
C LEU A 27 -38.11 17.99 0.29
N PHE A 28 -38.87 17.11 -0.37
CA PHE A 28 -38.33 15.81 -0.80
C PHE A 28 -37.25 15.97 -1.88
N ALA A 29 -37.44 16.89 -2.82
CA ALA A 29 -36.43 17.24 -3.83
C ALA A 29 -35.18 17.87 -3.20
N ALA A 30 -35.34 18.81 -2.27
CA ALA A 30 -34.24 19.44 -1.55
C ALA A 30 -33.43 18.42 -0.72
N LEU A 31 -34.11 17.49 -0.03
CA LEU A 31 -33.46 16.41 0.71
C LEU A 31 -32.70 15.46 -0.21
N SER A 32 -33.29 15.08 -1.35
CA SER A 32 -32.65 14.24 -2.36
C SER A 32 -31.37 14.87 -2.91
N TYR A 33 -31.39 16.20 -3.11
CA TYR A 33 -30.22 16.95 -3.55
C TYR A 33 -29.14 17.05 -2.46
N ALA A 34 -29.53 17.27 -1.20
CA ALA A 34 -28.60 17.31 -0.08
C ALA A 34 -27.87 15.96 0.11
N ILE A 35 -28.59 14.83 0.05
CA ILE A 35 -28.00 13.48 0.16
C ILE A 35 -27.03 13.22 -1.00
N SER A 36 -27.38 13.65 -2.22
CA SER A 36 -26.51 13.51 -3.39
C SER A 36 -25.20 14.30 -3.26
N GLN A 37 -25.23 15.47 -2.60
CA GLN A 37 -24.01 16.23 -2.30
C GLN A 37 -23.15 15.55 -1.23
N THR A 38 -23.76 14.96 -0.20
CA THR A 38 -23.03 14.19 0.84
C THR A 38 -22.31 12.98 0.24
N MET A 39 -22.90 12.28 -0.73
CA MET A 39 -22.23 11.15 -1.41
C MET A 39 -21.03 11.59 -2.27
N ARG A 40 -21.07 12.79 -2.87
CA ARG A 40 -19.91 13.34 -3.62
C ARG A 40 -18.75 13.75 -2.71
N GLN A 41 -19.04 14.22 -1.50
CA GLN A 41 -18.00 14.50 -0.47
C GLN A 41 -17.57 13.25 0.32
N GLY A 42 -18.38 12.18 0.32
CA GLY A 42 -18.09 10.92 1.02
C GLY A 42 -17.14 9.94 0.31
N SER A 43 -16.71 10.21 -0.93
CA SER A 43 -15.76 9.35 -1.66
C SER A 43 -14.35 9.34 -1.05
N GLY A 44 -13.96 10.40 -0.33
CA GLY A 44 -12.66 10.49 0.34
C GLY A 44 -12.52 9.53 1.53
N GLY A 45 -13.57 9.34 2.33
CA GLY A 45 -13.51 8.49 3.53
C GLY A 45 -13.41 7.00 3.22
N VAL A 46 -14.09 6.54 2.17
CA VAL A 46 -14.03 5.13 1.72
C VAL A 46 -12.68 4.84 1.05
N SER A 47 -12.15 5.77 0.24
CA SER A 47 -10.81 5.62 -0.36
C SER A 47 -9.71 5.65 0.70
N GLU A 48 -9.83 6.50 1.73
CA GLU A 48 -8.86 6.56 2.83
C GLU A 48 -8.86 5.29 3.69
N GLU A 49 -10.03 4.75 4.04
CA GLU A 49 -10.11 3.50 4.80
C GLU A 49 -9.58 2.31 4.00
N LYS A 50 -9.89 2.24 2.70
CA LYS A 50 -9.32 1.25 1.79
C LYS A 50 -7.79 1.37 1.73
N SER A 51 -7.28 2.58 1.49
CA SER A 51 -5.84 2.85 1.42
C SER A 51 -5.13 2.54 2.74
N ARG A 52 -5.80 2.75 3.88
CA ARG A 52 -5.31 2.36 5.20
C ARG A 52 -5.12 0.84 5.31
N VAL A 53 -6.15 0.07 4.96
CA VAL A 53 -6.07 -1.40 4.99
C VAL A 53 -4.97 -1.92 4.04
N GLU A 54 -4.91 -1.38 2.83
CA GLU A 54 -3.89 -1.73 1.85
C GLU A 54 -2.48 -1.40 2.34
N SER A 55 -2.27 -0.21 2.92
CA SER A 55 -0.96 0.19 3.46
C SER A 55 -0.46 -0.72 4.57
N VAL A 56 -1.36 -1.23 5.42
CA VAL A 56 -1.01 -2.19 6.48
C VAL A 56 -0.48 -3.48 5.87
N TYR A 57 -1.17 -4.01 4.86
CA TYR A 57 -0.71 -5.20 4.16
C TYR A 57 0.65 -4.98 3.48
N ILE A 58 0.80 -3.86 2.78
CA ILE A 58 2.02 -3.51 2.03
C ILE A 58 3.24 -3.39 2.96
N HIS A 59 3.08 -2.89 4.19
CA HIS A 59 4.17 -2.84 5.17
C HIS A 59 4.40 -4.17 5.90
N GLN A 60 3.33 -4.90 6.22
CA GLN A 60 3.42 -6.08 7.07
C GLN A 60 4.23 -7.20 6.41
N PHE A 61 4.02 -7.44 5.12
CA PHE A 61 4.68 -8.55 4.44
C PHE A 61 6.21 -8.36 4.38
N PRO A 62 6.78 -7.28 3.80
CA PRO A 62 8.24 -7.07 3.80
C PRO A 62 8.85 -7.01 5.20
N THR A 63 8.13 -6.47 6.19
CA THR A 63 8.58 -6.51 7.59
C THR A 63 8.74 -7.94 8.10
N SER A 64 7.79 -8.83 7.79
CA SER A 64 7.91 -10.26 8.14
C SER A 64 9.07 -10.93 7.39
N VAL A 65 9.30 -10.56 6.12
CA VAL A 65 10.43 -11.03 5.31
C VAL A 65 11.76 -10.62 5.93
N ARG A 66 11.90 -9.36 6.38
CA ARG A 66 13.09 -8.87 7.08
C ARG A 66 13.40 -9.70 8.34
N GLN A 67 12.37 -10.02 9.12
CA GLN A 67 12.53 -10.87 10.32
C GLN A 67 12.96 -12.30 9.95
N ALA A 68 12.40 -12.86 8.88
CA ALA A 68 12.75 -14.18 8.38
C ALA A 68 14.19 -14.24 7.82
N ILE A 69 14.65 -13.17 7.17
CA ILE A 69 16.04 -12.99 6.75
C ILE A 69 16.99 -13.02 7.95
N VAL A 70 16.69 -12.28 9.02
CA VAL A 70 17.50 -12.30 10.24
C VAL A 70 17.55 -13.70 10.83
N ARG A 71 16.41 -14.39 10.89
CA ARG A 71 16.34 -15.77 11.40
C ARG A 71 17.19 -16.73 10.58
N VAL A 72 17.01 -16.76 9.25
CA VAL A 72 17.70 -17.73 8.39
C VAL A 72 19.21 -17.55 8.44
N LYS A 73 19.68 -16.29 8.46
CA LYS A 73 21.10 -15.97 8.60
C LYS A 73 21.69 -16.46 9.92
N LEU A 74 20.99 -16.22 11.03
CA LEU A 74 21.48 -16.60 12.35
C LEU A 74 21.40 -18.11 12.59
N SER A 75 20.35 -18.78 12.10
CA SER A 75 20.16 -20.21 12.31
C SER A 75 21.10 -21.08 11.48
N HIS A 76 21.57 -20.59 10.32
CA HIS A 76 22.37 -21.37 9.37
C HIS A 76 23.70 -20.72 9.01
N GLU A 77 24.14 -19.71 9.77
CA GLU A 77 25.41 -18.98 9.57
C GLU A 77 25.59 -18.41 8.15
N LEU A 78 24.48 -17.95 7.55
CA LEU A 78 24.45 -17.50 6.16
C LEU A 78 24.86 -16.02 6.01
N THR A 79 25.53 -15.73 4.89
CA THR A 79 25.84 -14.36 4.45
C THR A 79 24.67 -13.76 3.65
N ASN A 80 24.75 -12.47 3.29
CA ASN A 80 23.70 -11.81 2.51
C ASN A 80 23.49 -12.48 1.14
N THR A 81 24.54 -13.07 0.55
CA THR A 81 24.51 -13.72 -0.77
C THR A 81 23.98 -15.14 -0.74
N ASP A 82 23.93 -15.77 0.44
CA ASP A 82 23.46 -17.15 0.57
C ASP A 82 21.93 -17.27 0.60
N ILE A 83 21.23 -16.14 0.77
CA ILE A 83 19.77 -16.12 0.99
C ILE A 83 19.03 -16.34 -0.32
N SER A 84 17.97 -17.15 -0.29
CA SER A 84 17.09 -17.37 -1.44
C SER A 84 15.66 -16.93 -1.13
N PHE A 85 15.04 -16.27 -2.11
CA PHE A 85 13.61 -15.95 -2.11
C PHE A 85 12.80 -16.96 -2.91
N ALA A 86 13.32 -18.16 -3.21
CA ALA A 86 12.54 -19.20 -3.89
C ALA A 86 11.21 -19.44 -3.17
N HIS A 87 10.14 -19.56 -3.93
CA HIS A 87 8.79 -19.85 -3.42
C HIS A 87 7.95 -20.53 -4.50
N PRO A 88 6.83 -21.20 -4.15
CA PRO A 88 6.02 -21.94 -5.12
C PRO A 88 5.41 -21.12 -6.26
N GLY A 89 5.37 -19.79 -6.13
CA GLY A 89 4.74 -18.90 -7.10
C GLY A 89 5.62 -18.56 -8.31
N THR A 90 6.94 -18.77 -8.23
CA THR A 90 7.87 -18.46 -9.32
C THR A 90 9.17 -19.25 -9.21
N VAL A 91 9.85 -19.44 -10.34
CA VAL A 91 11.21 -20.02 -10.39
C VAL A 91 12.29 -18.96 -10.56
N ALA A 92 11.92 -17.67 -10.62
CA ALA A 92 12.85 -16.56 -10.83
C ALA A 92 13.92 -16.44 -9.72
N TYR A 93 13.60 -16.91 -8.51
CA TYR A 93 14.48 -16.93 -7.34
C TYR A 93 15.15 -18.28 -7.10
N GLY A 94 15.06 -19.19 -8.07
CA GLY A 94 15.45 -20.60 -7.94
C GLY A 94 14.25 -21.52 -7.73
N VAL A 95 14.51 -22.83 -7.69
CA VAL A 95 13.47 -23.85 -7.49
C VAL A 95 13.24 -24.04 -5.99
N PHE A 96 12.03 -23.76 -5.52
CA PHE A 96 11.67 -23.88 -4.11
C PHE A 96 11.87 -25.29 -3.55
N GLY A 97 12.48 -25.39 -2.37
CA GLY A 97 12.84 -26.64 -1.71
C GLY A 97 14.18 -27.23 -2.16
N THR A 98 14.95 -26.54 -3.01
CA THR A 98 16.28 -27.02 -3.44
C THR A 98 17.31 -26.85 -2.32
N ASP A 99 17.29 -25.68 -1.67
CA ASP A 99 18.12 -25.40 -0.49
C ASP A 99 17.23 -24.88 0.66
N PRO A 100 16.38 -25.75 1.25
CA PRO A 100 15.37 -25.36 2.25
C PRO A 100 15.87 -24.51 3.42
N ALA A 101 17.13 -24.70 3.83
CA ALA A 101 17.76 -23.98 4.92
C ALA A 101 18.12 -22.53 4.57
N LYS A 102 18.29 -22.21 3.28
CA LYS A 102 18.63 -20.88 2.76
C LYS A 102 17.42 -20.07 2.31
N GLU A 103 16.29 -20.75 2.14
CA GLU A 103 15.07 -20.18 1.60
C GLU A 103 14.27 -19.43 2.67
N VAL A 104 14.07 -18.13 2.45
CA VAL A 104 13.32 -17.25 3.38
C VAL A 104 11.90 -17.74 3.59
N PHE A 105 11.27 -18.28 2.54
CA PHE A 105 9.88 -18.72 2.56
C PHE A 105 9.66 -20.18 2.97
N HIS A 106 10.74 -20.90 3.27
CA HIS A 106 10.66 -22.31 3.61
C HIS A 106 10.59 -22.50 5.14
N PRO A 107 9.80 -23.47 5.65
CA PRO A 107 9.72 -23.77 7.09
C PRO A 107 11.06 -24.08 7.78
N GLN A 108 12.00 -24.71 7.05
CA GLN A 108 13.36 -25.01 7.52
C GLN A 108 14.34 -23.83 7.43
N GLY A 109 13.96 -22.78 6.69
CA GLY A 109 14.74 -21.55 6.53
C GLY A 109 14.13 -20.43 7.36
N GLY A 110 13.57 -19.42 6.68
CA GLY A 110 13.00 -18.24 7.35
C GLY A 110 11.67 -18.48 8.08
N GLY A 111 10.96 -19.58 7.77
CA GLY A 111 9.80 -20.02 8.55
C GLY A 111 8.52 -19.20 8.36
N ILE A 112 8.43 -18.43 7.27
CA ILE A 112 7.21 -17.70 6.88
C ILE A 112 6.77 -18.17 5.48
N PRO A 113 5.48 -18.33 5.19
CA PRO A 113 5.05 -18.59 3.81
C PRO A 113 5.16 -17.32 2.96
N TYR A 114 5.47 -17.47 1.67
CA TYR A 114 5.29 -16.38 0.70
C TYR A 114 3.81 -15.98 0.64
N GLN A 115 3.53 -14.69 0.66
CA GLN A 115 2.18 -14.15 0.55
C GLN A 115 2.03 -13.39 -0.76
N ALA A 116 1.22 -13.93 -1.66
CA ALA A 116 0.82 -13.21 -2.86
C ALA A 116 -0.01 -11.97 -2.48
N VAL A 117 0.10 -10.93 -3.30
CA VAL A 117 -0.58 -9.66 -3.09
C VAL A 117 -2.10 -9.86 -3.26
N PRO A 118 -2.95 -9.50 -2.28
CA PRO A 118 -4.38 -9.64 -2.39
C PRO A 118 -4.95 -8.83 -3.56
N ALA A 119 -5.98 -9.38 -4.18
CA ALA A 119 -6.70 -8.69 -5.25
C ALA A 119 -7.18 -7.31 -4.77
N GLY A 120 -6.90 -6.29 -5.58
CA GLY A 120 -7.32 -4.90 -5.31
C GLY A 120 -6.28 -4.03 -4.61
N VAL A 121 -5.21 -4.61 -4.04
CA VAL A 121 -4.08 -3.85 -3.45
C VAL A 121 -3.19 -3.25 -4.55
N ASN A 122 -2.92 -4.02 -5.59
CA ASN A 122 -2.17 -3.59 -6.76
C ASN A 122 -2.79 -4.16 -8.06
N ASP A 123 -2.09 -4.00 -9.18
CA ASP A 123 -2.49 -4.47 -10.51
C ASP A 123 -2.25 -5.97 -10.76
N GLY A 124 -1.97 -6.76 -9.72
CA GLY A 124 -1.66 -8.19 -9.81
C GLY A 124 -0.19 -8.51 -10.05
N SER A 125 0.70 -7.51 -10.07
CA SER A 125 2.14 -7.75 -10.07
C SER A 125 2.60 -8.38 -8.75
N ASP A 126 3.57 -9.30 -8.82
CA ASP A 126 4.16 -9.90 -7.62
C ASP A 126 5.16 -8.96 -6.94
N TRP A 127 5.51 -9.29 -5.69
CA TRP A 127 6.67 -8.71 -5.00
C TRP A 127 7.97 -9.04 -5.75
N ILE A 128 8.84 -8.04 -5.87
CA ILE A 128 10.17 -8.18 -6.46
C ILE A 128 11.22 -7.96 -5.37
N PHE A 129 11.93 -9.02 -4.99
CA PHE A 129 13.14 -8.94 -4.20
C PHE A 129 14.34 -8.65 -5.11
N ASN A 130 14.98 -7.51 -4.90
CA ASN A 130 16.01 -6.94 -5.75
C ASN A 130 17.29 -6.72 -4.93
N GLY A 131 18.45 -6.98 -5.52
CA GLY A 131 19.77 -6.72 -4.93
C GLY A 131 20.69 -5.91 -5.85
N SER A 132 20.11 -5.10 -6.73
CA SER A 132 20.84 -4.35 -7.76
C SER A 132 20.73 -2.84 -7.64
N LEU A 133 20.06 -2.33 -6.60
CA LEU A 133 19.73 -0.91 -6.46
C LEU A 133 20.22 -0.39 -5.13
N GLU A 134 20.65 0.86 -5.14
CA GLU A 134 20.94 1.65 -3.94
C GLU A 134 19.76 2.58 -3.66
N ILE A 135 19.42 2.77 -2.39
CA ILE A 135 18.53 3.87 -1.98
C ILE A 135 19.40 4.97 -1.38
N ASP A 136 19.40 6.15 -1.99
CA ASP A 136 20.27 7.24 -1.54
C ASP A 136 20.00 7.62 -0.08
N GLY A 137 21.05 7.64 0.74
CA GLY A 137 20.96 7.88 2.18
C GLY A 137 20.58 6.67 3.03
N ILE A 138 20.49 5.47 2.44
CA ILE A 138 20.42 4.17 3.14
C ILE A 138 21.69 3.39 2.81
N GLY A 139 22.29 2.73 3.80
CA GLY A 139 23.54 1.99 3.60
C GLY A 139 24.66 2.87 3.02
N SER A 140 25.33 2.34 1.99
CA SER A 140 26.32 3.01 1.16
C SER A 140 25.72 3.37 -0.20
N THR A 141 26.04 4.55 -0.69
CA THR A 141 25.67 5.01 -2.03
C THR A 141 26.94 5.29 -2.81
N ASP A 142 27.54 4.23 -3.35
CA ASP A 142 28.85 4.29 -4.01
C ASP A 142 28.79 4.00 -5.51
N GLY A 143 27.61 3.69 -6.04
CA GLY A 143 27.40 3.37 -7.44
C GLY A 143 27.89 1.97 -7.81
N THR A 144 27.95 1.04 -6.84
CA THR A 144 28.49 -0.31 -7.05
C THR A 144 27.63 -1.39 -6.38
N GLY A 145 27.88 -2.65 -6.76
CA GLY A 145 27.21 -3.79 -6.12
C GLY A 145 27.60 -3.97 -4.64
N ALA A 146 28.64 -3.27 -4.16
CA ALA A 146 29.00 -3.27 -2.76
C ALA A 146 28.00 -2.46 -1.93
N GLY A 147 27.59 -1.27 -2.41
CA GLY A 147 26.58 -0.43 -1.76
C GLY A 147 25.13 -0.79 -2.08
N SER A 148 24.88 -1.64 -3.08
CA SER A 148 23.50 -2.03 -3.40
C SER A 148 22.83 -2.81 -2.27
N ASP A 149 21.63 -2.34 -1.91
CA ASP A 149 20.79 -2.86 -0.84
C ASP A 149 20.00 -4.10 -1.30
N LEU A 150 19.46 -4.84 -0.33
CA LEU A 150 18.41 -5.82 -0.61
C LEU A 150 17.05 -5.19 -0.36
N VAL A 151 16.23 -5.06 -1.40
CA VAL A 151 14.99 -4.28 -1.38
C VAL A 151 13.81 -5.12 -1.87
N ALA A 152 12.66 -5.01 -1.21
CA ALA A 152 11.39 -5.53 -1.69
C ALA A 152 10.61 -4.41 -2.39
N PHE A 153 10.30 -4.59 -3.67
CA PHE A 153 9.45 -3.70 -4.45
C PHE A 153 8.07 -4.31 -4.67
N LEU A 154 7.04 -3.47 -4.58
CA LEU A 154 5.67 -3.79 -5.00
C LEU A 154 5.21 -2.78 -6.04
N PRO A 155 5.24 -3.14 -7.34
CA PRO A 155 4.74 -2.28 -8.40
C PRO A 155 3.22 -2.37 -8.52
N GLY A 156 2.65 -1.32 -9.13
CA GLY A 156 1.26 -1.31 -9.58
C GLY A 156 0.24 -0.96 -8.50
N ILE A 157 0.66 -0.35 -7.39
CA ILE A 157 -0.28 0.13 -6.37
C ILE A 157 -1.04 1.36 -6.87
N SER A 158 -2.19 1.67 -6.27
CA SER A 158 -2.97 2.83 -6.68
C SER A 158 -2.30 4.14 -6.24
N LEU A 159 -2.62 5.25 -6.93
CA LEU A 159 -2.17 6.59 -6.52
C LEU A 159 -2.61 6.90 -5.09
N ASP A 160 -3.85 6.58 -4.72
CA ASP A 160 -4.39 6.89 -3.39
C ASP A 160 -3.64 6.10 -2.31
N THR A 161 -3.37 4.81 -2.54
CA THR A 161 -2.57 3.97 -1.65
C THR A 161 -1.15 4.52 -1.50
N CYS A 162 -0.51 4.91 -2.61
CA CYS A 162 0.84 5.48 -2.62
C CYS A 162 0.92 6.78 -1.81
N ARG A 163 -0.06 7.69 -1.99
CA ARG A 163 -0.18 8.92 -1.20
C ARG A 163 -0.39 8.62 0.28
N TYR A 164 -1.22 7.63 0.59
CA TYR A 164 -1.51 7.24 1.97
C TYR A 164 -0.28 6.68 2.67
N VAL A 165 0.48 5.79 2.03
CA VAL A 165 1.78 5.30 2.54
C VAL A 165 2.72 6.48 2.79
N ASN A 166 2.86 7.39 1.81
CA ASN A 166 3.76 8.53 1.94
C ASN A 166 3.34 9.54 3.01
N LYS A 167 2.04 9.65 3.33
CA LYS A 167 1.53 10.47 4.44
C LYS A 167 2.16 10.07 5.76
N GLY A 168 2.49 8.79 5.95
CA GLY A 168 3.21 8.31 7.14
C GLY A 168 4.59 8.95 7.34
N PHE A 169 5.23 9.40 6.25
CA PHE A 169 6.55 10.03 6.27
C PHE A 169 6.50 11.56 6.14
N SER A 170 5.57 12.08 5.34
CA SER A 170 5.49 13.52 5.01
C SER A 170 4.48 14.29 5.86
N GLY A 171 3.60 13.57 6.59
CA GLY A 171 2.47 14.16 7.32
C GLY A 171 1.32 14.64 6.42
N SER A 172 1.40 14.47 5.10
CA SER A 172 0.39 14.95 4.15
C SER A 172 0.19 14.01 2.96
N LEU A 173 -0.98 14.07 2.32
CA LEU A 173 -1.29 13.30 1.10
C LEU A 173 -0.64 13.94 -0.15
N ALA A 174 0.68 14.05 -0.16
CA ALA A 174 1.45 14.63 -1.25
C ALA A 174 1.48 13.71 -2.48
N THR A 175 1.53 14.30 -3.68
CA THR A 175 1.69 13.55 -4.93
C THR A 175 3.04 12.82 -4.92
N PRO A 176 3.09 11.52 -5.24
CA PRO A 176 4.35 10.78 -5.33
C PRO A 176 5.28 11.39 -6.40
N VAL A 177 6.57 11.47 -6.08
CA VAL A 177 7.60 11.96 -7.00
C VAL A 177 7.80 10.98 -8.17
N ASN A 178 8.22 11.49 -9.33
CA ASN A 178 8.57 10.66 -10.47
C ASN A 178 10.05 10.33 -10.41
N VAL A 179 10.40 9.05 -10.48
CA VAL A 179 11.79 8.60 -10.49
C VAL A 179 12.00 7.68 -11.70
N THR A 180 13.10 7.90 -12.42
CA THR A 180 13.55 7.01 -13.49
C THR A 180 14.58 6.06 -12.92
N VAL A 181 14.24 4.78 -12.82
CA VAL A 181 15.10 3.76 -12.22
C VAL A 181 15.33 2.64 -13.23
N ALA A 182 16.58 2.27 -13.46
CA ALA A 182 16.93 1.09 -14.24
C ALA A 182 17.09 -0.11 -13.31
N GLY A 183 16.68 -1.32 -13.74
CA GLY A 183 16.89 -2.55 -12.97
C GLY A 183 15.84 -2.85 -11.89
N GLU A 184 14.71 -2.13 -11.83
CA GLU A 184 13.62 -2.39 -10.87
C GLU A 184 13.04 -3.82 -10.96
N THR A 185 13.19 -4.48 -12.12
CA THR A 185 12.73 -5.86 -12.33
C THR A 185 13.83 -6.90 -12.16
N THR A 186 15.07 -6.48 -11.84
CA THR A 186 16.18 -7.40 -11.59
C THR A 186 15.91 -8.15 -10.29
N VAL A 187 15.82 -9.47 -10.37
CA VAL A 187 15.59 -10.32 -9.20
C VAL A 187 16.91 -10.68 -8.51
N PHE A 188 16.90 -10.73 -7.18
CA PHE A 188 18.04 -11.19 -6.41
C PHE A 188 18.20 -12.71 -6.48
N THR A 189 19.29 -13.20 -7.06
CA THR A 189 19.61 -14.64 -7.17
C THR A 189 20.84 -15.03 -6.37
N GLY A 190 21.07 -14.39 -5.21
CA GLY A 190 22.25 -14.61 -4.38
C GLY A 190 23.47 -13.76 -4.76
N ALA A 191 23.29 -12.75 -5.61
CA ALA A 191 24.36 -11.84 -6.00
C ALA A 191 23.87 -10.38 -5.97
N PHE A 192 24.73 -9.50 -5.45
CA PHE A 192 24.51 -8.06 -5.52
C PHE A 192 25.22 -7.50 -6.75
N SER A 193 24.55 -6.59 -7.45
CA SER A 193 25.06 -5.90 -8.63
C SER A 193 24.67 -4.42 -8.54
N TYR A 194 25.02 -3.60 -9.52
CA TYR A 194 24.56 -2.22 -9.58
C TYR A 194 23.87 -1.93 -10.89
N ALA A 195 22.64 -1.42 -10.81
CA ALA A 195 21.87 -0.95 -11.95
C ALA A 195 21.60 0.55 -11.87
N ALA A 196 21.26 1.06 -10.69
CA ALA A 196 20.99 2.48 -10.46
C ALA A 196 20.91 2.81 -8.96
N THR A 197 21.00 4.09 -8.65
CA THR A 197 20.66 4.66 -7.34
C THR A 197 19.29 5.34 -7.43
N ILE A 198 18.37 4.98 -6.54
CA ILE A 198 17.09 5.67 -6.37
C ILE A 198 17.33 6.88 -5.47
N SER A 199 17.21 8.09 -6.04
CA SER A 199 17.41 9.34 -5.31
C SER A 199 16.37 10.39 -5.71
N ASP A 200 15.74 10.99 -4.71
CA ASP A 200 14.93 12.22 -4.78
C ASP A 200 14.84 12.82 -3.37
N PRO A 201 14.89 14.16 -3.20
CA PRO A 201 14.81 14.77 -1.87
C PRO A 201 13.62 14.32 -1.00
N ALA A 202 12.51 13.90 -1.63
CA ALA A 202 11.34 13.40 -0.93
C ALA A 202 11.51 11.97 -0.37
N LEU A 203 12.44 11.16 -0.90
CA LEU A 203 12.63 9.76 -0.51
C LEU A 203 14.00 9.45 0.10
N ASN A 204 15.01 10.30 -0.08
CA ASN A 204 16.36 10.03 0.41
C ASN A 204 16.37 9.76 1.93
N GLY A 205 17.11 8.74 2.35
CA GLY A 205 17.19 8.28 3.73
C GLY A 205 15.93 7.59 4.28
N LYS A 206 14.96 7.25 3.43
CA LYS A 206 13.76 6.51 3.83
C LYS A 206 13.91 5.04 3.44
N ALA A 207 13.91 4.15 4.44
CA ALA A 207 13.96 2.70 4.23
C ALA A 207 12.67 2.13 3.61
N ALA A 208 11.59 2.93 3.53
CA ALA A 208 10.39 2.60 2.79
C ALA A 208 9.75 3.87 2.24
N PHE A 209 9.24 3.80 1.01
CA PHE A 209 8.54 4.92 0.37
C PHE A 209 7.77 4.44 -0.86
N CYS A 210 6.86 5.27 -1.37
CA CYS A 210 6.22 5.05 -2.66
C CYS A 210 6.51 6.17 -3.66
N TYR A 211 6.93 5.83 -4.87
CA TYR A 211 7.19 6.78 -5.95
C TYR A 211 6.50 6.33 -7.25
N ARG A 212 6.46 7.19 -8.26
CA ARG A 212 6.04 6.82 -9.61
C ARG A 212 7.28 6.46 -10.43
N SER A 213 7.43 5.19 -10.77
CA SER A 213 8.45 4.75 -11.73
C SER A 213 8.07 5.20 -13.13
N THR A 214 8.93 5.97 -13.77
CA THR A 214 8.76 6.36 -15.18
C THR A 214 9.14 5.20 -16.12
N THR A 215 10.03 4.31 -15.69
CA THR A 215 10.46 3.11 -16.43
C THR A 215 9.33 2.09 -16.54
N LEU A 216 8.67 1.79 -15.42
CA LEU A 216 7.56 0.83 -15.37
C LEU A 216 6.21 1.48 -15.69
N ASN A 217 6.14 2.82 -15.65
CA ASN A 217 4.91 3.60 -15.71
C ASN A 217 3.86 3.14 -14.67
N LYS A 218 4.33 2.88 -13.44
CA LYS A 218 3.52 2.42 -12.30
C LYS A 218 3.90 3.17 -11.02
N TYR A 219 2.99 3.21 -10.04
CA TYR A 219 3.39 3.55 -8.67
C TYR A 219 4.02 2.31 -8.03
N VAL A 220 5.19 2.50 -7.42
CA VAL A 220 6.01 1.44 -6.87
C VAL A 220 6.27 1.77 -5.41
N TYR A 221 5.87 0.86 -4.54
CA TYR A 221 6.30 0.86 -3.15
C TYR A 221 7.62 0.11 -3.02
N TYR A 222 8.53 0.57 -2.19
CA TYR A 222 9.71 -0.19 -1.80
C TYR A 222 9.87 -0.26 -0.28
N GLU A 223 10.54 -1.31 0.18
CA GLU A 223 11.00 -1.47 1.55
C GLU A 223 12.37 -2.15 1.58
N VAL A 224 13.34 -1.54 2.24
CA VAL A 224 14.71 -2.06 2.37
C VAL A 224 14.72 -3.19 3.39
N LEU A 225 15.14 -4.38 2.95
CA LEU A 225 15.23 -5.60 3.75
C LEU A 225 16.62 -5.74 4.40
N ILE A 226 17.68 -5.39 3.67
CA ILE A 226 19.06 -5.35 4.18
C ILE A 226 19.73 -4.10 3.62
N GLU A 227 20.18 -3.24 4.51
CA GLU A 227 21.01 -2.07 4.20
C GLU A 227 22.48 -2.53 4.04
N ARG A 228 23.21 -2.02 3.04
CA ARG A 228 24.58 -2.50 2.75
C ARG A 228 25.61 -1.40 2.59
#